data_AF-A0A7X1XJM6-F1
#
_entry.id   AF-A0A7X1XJM6-F1
#
_cell.length_a   1.000
_cell.length_b   1.000
_cell.length_c   1.000
_cell.angle_alpha   90.00
_cell.angle_beta   90.00
_cell.angle_gamma   90.00
#
_symmetry.space_group_name_H-M   'P 1'
#
loop_
_entity.id
_entity.type
_entity.pdbx_description
1 polymer ?
#
loop_
_entity_poly.entity_id
_entity_poly.type
_entity_poly.pdbx_seq_one_letter_code
_entity_poly.pdbx_strand_id
1 'polypeptide(L)'
;MESALTRRIVFSGDLGAPHSPFLIAPVSPERADVLVLESTYGDRLHENRLNRQERLAIAIDRALADHGTLLIPAFSVGRTQELLYEIEDILHRKALLGPAQAVCDDDQFLPITWPQVPVILDSPLASRLTKVYRELQDYWNEEAQVRLGHGRNPLHFEQLITIDSHAQHLQTVNYLASTGRPAIVIAGGGMCSSGRIVNYLKRMLADQRHNVLFTGYQAKGTPGAAIQKYAPSGGFVELEGERCMIHAGISTLGGYSAHADQVDLLNFVSGMSEWPEEIRLVHGEVPARKALARELLSLYRAQNRVVDVLVPTGAEPLTRS
;
A
#
# COMPACT_ATOMS: atom_id res chain seq x y z
N MET A 1 44.70 26.82 -14.66
CA MET A 1 43.23 26.97 -14.58
C MET A 1 42.71 25.80 -13.77
N GLU A 2 42.52 25.98 -12.46
CA GLU A 2 41.74 25.03 -11.66
C GLU A 2 40.30 25.07 -12.18
N SER A 3 39.84 24.00 -12.81
CA SER A 3 38.40 23.85 -13.06
C SER A 3 37.73 23.72 -11.69
N ALA A 4 36.81 24.63 -11.38
CA ALA A 4 35.99 24.50 -10.17
C ALA A 4 35.34 23.11 -10.16
N LEU A 5 35.70 22.28 -9.19
CA LEU A 5 35.13 20.94 -9.00
C LEU A 5 33.62 21.10 -8.79
N THR A 6 32.84 20.78 -9.82
CA THR A 6 31.38 20.83 -9.77
C THR A 6 30.89 19.57 -9.10
N ARG A 7 30.29 19.72 -7.90
CA ARG A 7 29.78 18.59 -7.11
C ARG A 7 28.26 18.46 -7.29
N ARG A 8 27.77 17.26 -7.62
CA ARG A 8 26.36 16.90 -7.78
C ARG A 8 25.86 16.18 -6.52
N ILE A 9 24.85 16.76 -5.89
CA ILE A 9 24.16 16.17 -4.74
C ILE A 9 22.77 15.73 -5.20
N VAL A 10 22.44 14.46 -4.99
CA VAL A 10 21.14 13.89 -5.34
C VAL A 10 20.36 13.58 -4.07
N PHE A 11 19.10 14.00 -4.03
CA PHE A 11 18.15 13.62 -2.99
C PHE A 11 17.17 12.62 -3.60
N SER A 12 17.07 11.43 -3.01
CA SER A 12 16.14 10.41 -3.51
C SER A 12 14.68 10.77 -3.29
N GLY A 13 14.40 11.59 -2.27
CA GLY A 13 13.06 11.65 -1.68
C GLY A 13 12.65 10.26 -1.17
N ASP A 14 11.35 10.00 -1.16
CA ASP A 14 10.82 8.66 -0.91
C ASP A 14 10.77 7.90 -2.24
N LEU A 15 11.58 6.87 -2.38
CA LEU A 15 11.65 6.08 -3.59
C LEU A 15 10.44 5.15 -3.63
N GLY A 16 9.63 5.33 -4.66
CA GLY A 16 8.52 4.44 -4.96
C GLY A 16 9.00 2.99 -5.18
N ALA A 17 8.14 2.02 -4.91
CA ALA A 17 8.44 0.64 -5.28
C ALA A 17 8.51 0.51 -6.82
N PRO A 18 9.56 -0.11 -7.41
CA PRO A 18 9.70 -0.28 -8.87
C PRO A 18 8.54 -1.04 -9.53
N HIS A 19 7.77 -1.79 -8.75
CA HIS A 19 6.65 -2.61 -9.19
C HIS A 19 5.29 -2.02 -8.75
N SER A 20 5.17 -0.70 -8.74
CA SER A 20 3.85 -0.06 -8.63
C SER A 20 2.97 -0.51 -9.82
N PRO A 21 1.67 -0.81 -9.62
CA PRO A 21 0.83 -1.37 -10.68
C PRO A 21 0.74 -0.49 -11.93
N PHE A 22 0.78 0.83 -11.77
CA PHE A 22 0.54 1.77 -12.87
C PHE A 22 1.49 2.98 -12.88
N LEU A 23 2.35 3.16 -11.88
CA LEU A 23 3.35 4.23 -11.88
C LEU A 23 4.65 3.76 -12.54
N ILE A 24 5.39 4.70 -13.11
CA ILE A 24 6.73 4.47 -13.67
C ILE A 24 7.70 4.12 -12.53
N ALA A 25 8.49 3.08 -12.72
CA ALA A 25 9.52 2.69 -11.77
C ALA A 25 10.57 3.82 -11.60
N PRO A 26 11.10 4.04 -10.37
CA PRO A 26 12.19 5.00 -10.19
C PRO A 26 13.39 4.62 -11.06
N VAL A 27 13.97 5.63 -11.70
CA VAL A 27 15.17 5.47 -12.53
C VAL A 27 16.36 6.07 -11.79
N SER A 28 17.44 5.31 -11.69
CA SER A 28 18.70 5.81 -11.14
C SER A 28 19.23 6.98 -11.98
N PRO A 29 19.72 8.06 -11.35
CA PRO A 29 20.45 9.11 -12.07
C PRO A 29 21.74 8.54 -12.67
N GLU A 30 22.25 9.22 -13.68
CA GLU A 30 23.53 8.87 -14.33
C GLU A 30 24.70 8.85 -13.33
N ARG A 31 24.78 9.87 -12.46
CA ARG A 31 25.78 9.99 -11.39
C ARG A 31 25.31 10.81 -10.20
N ALA A 32 25.97 10.64 -9.06
CA ALA A 32 25.93 11.53 -7.90
C ALA A 32 27.30 11.52 -7.20
N ASP A 33 27.78 12.66 -6.70
CA ASP A 33 28.96 12.68 -5.82
C ASP A 33 28.55 12.44 -4.36
N VAL A 34 27.38 12.96 -3.98
CA VAL A 34 26.72 12.70 -2.70
C VAL A 34 25.29 12.27 -2.97
N LEU A 35 24.89 11.13 -2.42
CA LEU A 35 23.52 10.66 -2.44
C LEU A 35 22.89 10.77 -1.05
N VAL A 36 21.80 11.51 -0.94
CA VAL A 36 20.92 11.50 0.22
C VAL A 36 19.79 10.51 -0.05
N LEU A 37 19.84 9.34 0.58
CA LEU A 37 18.99 8.19 0.29
C LEU A 37 18.02 7.91 1.45
N GLU A 38 16.75 7.67 1.12
CA GLU A 38 15.78 7.18 2.11
C GLU A 38 16.13 5.77 2.64
N SER A 39 15.55 5.38 3.76
CA SER A 39 15.88 4.11 4.42
C SER A 39 14.68 3.49 5.12
N THR A 40 13.46 3.77 4.63
CA THR A 40 12.20 3.36 5.28
C THR A 40 12.15 1.85 5.49
N TYR A 41 12.58 1.08 4.48
CA TYR A 41 12.68 -0.39 4.53
C TYR A 41 14.12 -0.90 4.42
N GLY A 42 15.08 -0.13 4.92
CA GLY A 42 16.49 -0.48 4.88
C GLY A 42 16.87 -1.80 5.58
N ASP A 43 16.00 -2.35 6.42
CA ASP A 43 16.15 -3.62 7.15
C ASP A 43 15.23 -4.74 6.65
N ARG A 44 14.48 -4.54 5.57
CA ARG A 44 13.43 -5.49 5.14
C ARG A 44 13.43 -5.70 3.65
N LEU A 45 12.98 -6.90 3.25
CA LEU A 45 12.62 -7.23 1.89
C LEU A 45 11.09 -7.31 1.80
N HIS A 46 10.53 -6.85 0.69
CA HIS A 46 9.11 -7.04 0.46
C HIS A 46 8.83 -8.51 0.15
N GLU A 47 7.66 -9.00 0.59
CA GLU A 47 7.15 -10.27 0.09
C GLU A 47 7.01 -10.23 -1.43
N ASN A 48 7.20 -11.39 -2.06
CA ASN A 48 7.15 -11.53 -3.51
C ASN A 48 5.86 -10.90 -4.08
N ARG A 49 6.03 -9.93 -4.99
CA ARG A 49 4.95 -9.15 -5.58
C ARG A 49 4.28 -9.86 -6.76
N LEU A 50 4.92 -10.88 -7.36
CA LEU A 50 4.41 -11.61 -8.53
C LEU A 50 3.01 -12.21 -8.29
N ASN A 51 2.72 -12.63 -7.06
CA ASN A 51 1.44 -13.22 -6.69
C ASN A 51 0.57 -12.29 -5.82
N ARG A 52 0.94 -11.01 -5.63
CA ARG A 52 0.20 -10.13 -4.69
C ARG A 52 -1.25 -9.90 -5.13
N GLN A 53 -1.48 -9.79 -6.43
CA GLN A 53 -2.81 -9.58 -6.99
C GLN A 53 -3.68 -10.84 -6.84
N GLU A 54 -3.09 -12.03 -7.02
CA GLU A 54 -3.76 -13.31 -6.77
C GLU A 54 -4.10 -13.47 -5.29
N ARG A 55 -3.17 -13.14 -4.38
CA ARG A 55 -3.43 -13.14 -2.94
C ARG A 55 -4.53 -12.16 -2.54
N LEU A 56 -4.60 -10.99 -3.18
CA LEU A 56 -5.70 -10.04 -3.01
C LEU A 56 -7.02 -10.62 -3.52
N ALA A 57 -7.03 -11.24 -4.70
CA ALA A 57 -8.22 -11.92 -5.22
C ALA A 57 -8.72 -13.00 -4.25
N ILE A 58 -7.83 -13.85 -3.72
CA ILE A 58 -8.16 -14.88 -2.73
C ILE A 58 -8.70 -14.26 -1.44
N ALA A 59 -8.12 -13.16 -0.96
CA ALA A 59 -8.60 -12.48 0.24
C ALA A 59 -10.01 -11.90 0.03
N ILE A 60 -10.28 -11.35 -1.16
CA ILE A 60 -11.60 -10.87 -1.54
C ILE A 60 -12.59 -12.03 -1.68
N ASP A 61 -12.22 -13.11 -2.39
CA ASP A 61 -13.04 -14.33 -2.54
C ASP A 61 -13.50 -14.85 -1.17
N ARG A 62 -12.56 -15.01 -0.22
CA ARG A 62 -12.85 -15.45 1.16
C ARG A 62 -13.78 -14.50 1.89
N ALA A 63 -13.47 -13.21 1.87
CA ALA A 63 -14.26 -12.23 2.60
C ALA A 63 -15.69 -12.10 2.07
N LEU A 64 -15.86 -12.25 0.76
CA LEU A 64 -17.17 -12.25 0.14
C LEU A 64 -17.94 -13.55 0.47
N ALA A 65 -17.26 -14.70 0.52
CA ALA A 65 -17.85 -15.99 0.91
C ALA A 65 -18.40 -16.00 2.35
N ASP A 66 -17.87 -15.17 3.25
CA ASP A 66 -18.41 -14.99 4.60
C ASP A 66 -19.72 -14.17 4.64
N HIS A 67 -20.26 -13.80 3.46
CA HIS A 67 -21.48 -13.03 3.29
C HIS A 67 -21.48 -11.73 4.08
N GLY A 68 -20.35 -11.00 4.03
CA GLY A 68 -20.21 -9.69 4.64
C GLY A 68 -19.24 -8.79 3.89
N THR A 69 -19.02 -7.61 4.46
CA THR A 69 -18.14 -6.59 3.90
C THR A 69 -16.67 -6.84 4.19
N LEU A 70 -15.81 -6.67 3.18
CA LEU A 70 -14.36 -6.56 3.32
C LEU A 70 -13.97 -5.10 3.55
N LEU A 71 -13.37 -4.81 4.69
CA LEU A 71 -12.83 -3.50 5.06
C LEU A 71 -11.33 -3.44 4.76
N ILE A 72 -10.90 -2.42 4.02
CA ILE A 72 -9.49 -2.17 3.70
C ILE A 72 -9.10 -0.78 4.21
N PRO A 73 -8.48 -0.68 5.40
CA PRO A 73 -7.89 0.57 5.88
C PRO A 73 -6.76 1.01 4.95
N ALA A 74 -6.86 2.21 4.36
CA ALA A 74 -5.84 2.72 3.45
C ALA A 74 -5.53 4.21 3.67
N PHE A 75 -4.31 4.61 3.34
CA PHE A 75 -3.96 6.02 3.17
C PHE A 75 -4.56 6.55 1.87
N SER A 76 -4.99 7.82 1.88
CA SER A 76 -5.76 8.42 0.78
C SER A 76 -4.93 8.67 -0.49
N VAL A 77 -3.60 8.72 -0.35
CA VAL A 77 -2.63 8.88 -1.44
C VAL A 77 -1.84 7.57 -1.60
N GLY A 78 -1.54 7.16 -2.83
CA GLY A 78 -0.75 5.98 -3.14
C GLY A 78 -1.56 4.69 -3.02
N ARG A 79 -1.60 4.10 -1.80
CA ARG A 79 -2.17 2.76 -1.56
C ARG A 79 -3.59 2.59 -2.10
N THR A 80 -4.44 3.59 -1.86
CA THR A 80 -5.84 3.53 -2.32
C THR A 80 -5.89 3.34 -3.84
N GLN A 81 -5.12 4.14 -4.59
CA GLN A 81 -5.15 4.11 -6.05
C GLN A 81 -4.57 2.80 -6.59
N GLU A 82 -3.51 2.27 -5.97
CA GLU A 82 -2.95 0.96 -6.33
C GLU A 82 -3.97 -0.17 -6.11
N LEU A 83 -4.70 -0.15 -5.00
CA LEU A 83 -5.76 -1.13 -4.73
C LEU A 83 -6.91 -1.01 -5.72
N LEU A 84 -7.38 0.20 -6.03
CA LEU A 84 -8.43 0.41 -7.02
C LEU A 84 -8.03 -0.17 -8.37
N TYR A 85 -6.80 0.10 -8.82
CA TYR A 85 -6.27 -0.39 -10.08
C TYR A 85 -6.22 -1.93 -10.14
N GLU A 86 -5.78 -2.58 -9.07
CA GLU A 86 -5.71 -4.03 -9.04
C GLU A 86 -7.07 -4.70 -8.84
N ILE A 87 -7.96 -4.10 -8.04
CA ILE A 87 -9.33 -4.59 -7.83
C ILE A 87 -10.10 -4.53 -9.14
N GLU A 88 -10.03 -3.44 -9.91
CA GLU A 88 -10.69 -3.35 -11.21
C GLU A 88 -10.24 -4.49 -12.14
N ASP A 89 -8.96 -4.86 -12.11
CA ASP A 89 -8.47 -5.97 -12.90
C ASP A 89 -8.91 -7.35 -12.42
N ILE A 90 -9.00 -7.55 -11.11
CA ILE A 90 -9.60 -8.76 -10.55
C ILE A 90 -11.06 -8.86 -10.97
N LEU A 91 -11.84 -7.77 -10.84
CA LEU A 91 -13.24 -7.72 -11.25
C LEU A 91 -13.40 -8.03 -12.75
N HIS A 92 -12.58 -7.41 -13.59
CA HIS A 92 -12.60 -7.61 -15.04
C HIS A 92 -12.31 -9.08 -15.40
N ARG A 93 -11.22 -9.66 -14.86
CA ARG A 93 -10.87 -11.07 -15.13
C ARG A 93 -11.93 -12.04 -14.63
N LYS A 94 -12.48 -11.82 -13.43
CA LYS A 94 -13.56 -12.65 -12.87
C LYS A 94 -14.86 -12.53 -13.69
N ALA A 95 -15.18 -11.36 -14.23
CA ALA A 95 -16.33 -11.18 -15.10
C ALA A 95 -16.22 -11.99 -16.41
N LEU A 96 -15.02 -12.14 -16.96
CA LEU A 96 -14.76 -12.94 -18.18
C LEU A 96 -14.95 -14.45 -17.97
N LEU A 97 -14.79 -14.95 -16.73
CA LEU A 97 -14.96 -16.38 -16.40
C LEU A 97 -16.44 -16.82 -16.33
N GLY A 98 -17.39 -15.88 -16.41
CA GLY A 98 -18.83 -16.13 -16.36
C GLY A 98 -19.35 -16.59 -14.98
N PRO A 99 -20.67 -16.81 -14.84
CA PRO A 99 -21.29 -17.24 -13.56
C PRO A 99 -20.88 -18.65 -13.10
N ALA A 100 -20.19 -19.42 -13.94
CA ALA A 100 -19.98 -20.86 -13.79
C ALA A 100 -18.94 -21.27 -12.73
N GLN A 101 -18.27 -20.33 -12.06
CA GLN A 101 -17.34 -20.59 -10.97
C GLN A 101 -17.79 -20.03 -9.61
N ALA A 102 -19.06 -19.63 -9.48
CA ALA A 102 -19.61 -19.40 -8.15
C ALA A 102 -19.80 -20.76 -7.46
N VAL A 103 -18.75 -21.22 -6.78
CA VAL A 103 -18.80 -22.39 -5.90
C VAL A 103 -19.69 -22.02 -4.72
N CYS A 104 -20.86 -22.66 -4.64
CA CYS A 104 -21.68 -22.69 -3.44
C CYS A 104 -22.17 -24.13 -3.28
N ASP A 105 -21.62 -24.85 -2.29
CA ASP A 105 -22.09 -26.18 -1.86
C ASP A 105 -23.33 -26.08 -0.94
N ASP A 106 -23.83 -24.86 -0.68
CA ASP A 106 -24.98 -24.60 0.20
C ASP A 106 -26.06 -23.79 -0.54
N ASP A 107 -27.25 -24.39 -0.68
CA ASP A 107 -28.46 -23.85 -1.32
C ASP A 107 -29.06 -22.61 -0.63
N GLN A 108 -28.45 -22.11 0.44
CA GLN A 108 -29.02 -21.04 1.27
C GLN A 108 -28.57 -19.62 0.88
N PHE A 109 -27.51 -19.47 0.07
CA PHE A 109 -26.96 -18.16 -0.26
C PHE A 109 -26.78 -17.96 -1.77
N LEU A 110 -27.19 -16.80 -2.29
CA LEU A 110 -27.06 -16.47 -3.71
C LEU A 110 -25.57 -16.42 -4.11
N PRO A 111 -25.20 -16.97 -5.29
CA PRO A 111 -23.83 -16.93 -5.78
C PRO A 111 -23.35 -15.49 -5.92
N ILE A 112 -22.15 -15.23 -5.43
CA ILE A 112 -21.53 -13.90 -5.48
C ILE A 112 -21.21 -13.57 -6.94
N THR A 113 -21.99 -12.66 -7.50
CA THR A 113 -21.77 -12.21 -8.87
C THR A 113 -20.71 -11.12 -8.84
N TRP A 114 -19.45 -11.51 -9.09
CA TRP A 114 -18.29 -10.61 -9.17
C TRP A 114 -18.55 -9.29 -9.93
N PRO A 115 -19.23 -9.28 -11.09
CA PRO A 115 -19.61 -8.06 -11.79
C PRO A 115 -20.44 -7.05 -10.97
N GLN A 116 -21.16 -7.48 -9.92
CA GLN A 116 -22.08 -6.66 -9.14
C GLN A 116 -21.55 -6.29 -7.75
N VAL A 117 -20.33 -6.72 -7.39
CA VAL A 117 -19.77 -6.42 -6.06
C VAL A 117 -19.42 -4.93 -5.98
N PRO A 118 -20.05 -4.16 -5.08
CA PRO A 118 -19.75 -2.74 -4.96
C PRO A 118 -18.37 -2.52 -4.33
N VAL A 119 -17.59 -1.62 -4.92
CA VAL A 119 -16.32 -1.13 -4.37
C VAL A 119 -16.53 0.30 -3.88
N ILE A 120 -16.56 0.47 -2.57
CA ILE A 120 -16.88 1.74 -1.92
C ILE A 120 -15.57 2.42 -1.51
N LEU A 121 -15.29 3.58 -2.09
CA LEU A 121 -14.23 4.46 -1.66
C LEU A 121 -14.77 5.50 -0.68
N ASP A 122 -14.47 5.30 0.60
CA ASP A 122 -14.95 6.15 1.68
C ASP A 122 -13.85 7.03 2.27
N SER A 123 -13.42 8.00 1.45
CA SER A 123 -12.50 9.07 1.84
C SER A 123 -12.62 10.23 0.86
N PRO A 124 -13.10 11.42 1.26
CA PRO A 124 -13.23 12.57 0.35
C PRO A 124 -11.87 13.01 -0.19
N LEU A 125 -10.83 12.88 0.63
CA LEU A 125 -9.46 13.16 0.21
C LEU A 125 -9.02 12.17 -0.87
N ALA A 126 -9.26 10.87 -0.66
CA ALA A 126 -8.90 9.86 -1.64
C ALA A 126 -9.70 9.98 -2.93
N SER A 127 -11.00 10.32 -2.88
CA SER A 127 -11.82 10.61 -4.05
C SER A 127 -11.22 11.73 -4.90
N ARG A 128 -10.82 12.85 -4.27
CA ARG A 128 -10.21 13.99 -4.97
C ARG A 128 -8.84 13.65 -5.54
N LEU A 129 -8.00 12.96 -4.78
CA LEU A 129 -6.69 12.53 -5.27
C LEU A 129 -6.81 11.55 -6.43
N THR A 130 -7.76 10.62 -6.37
CA THR A 130 -8.00 9.68 -7.47
C THR A 130 -8.38 10.40 -8.77
N LYS A 131 -9.08 11.54 -8.70
CA LYS A 131 -9.30 12.41 -9.87
C LYS A 131 -8.00 12.99 -10.41
N VAL A 132 -7.14 13.53 -9.53
CA VAL A 132 -5.82 14.05 -9.92
C VAL A 132 -4.95 12.96 -10.54
N TYR A 133 -4.94 11.74 -9.99
CA TYR A 133 -4.21 10.61 -10.56
C TYR A 133 -4.65 10.27 -11.99
N ARG A 134 -5.94 10.43 -12.30
CA ARG A 134 -6.49 10.25 -13.66
C ARG A 134 -6.08 11.37 -14.60
N GLU A 135 -6.04 12.62 -14.11
CA GLU A 135 -5.54 13.76 -14.89
C GLU A 135 -4.06 13.61 -15.25
N LEU A 136 -3.29 12.92 -14.40
CA LEU A 136 -1.86 12.62 -14.59
C LEU A 136 -1.61 11.28 -15.29
N GLN A 137 -2.57 10.76 -16.07
CA GLN A 137 -2.42 9.48 -16.76
C GLN A 137 -1.21 9.44 -17.70
N ASP A 138 -0.72 10.56 -18.22
CA ASP A 138 0.48 10.63 -19.06
C ASP A 138 1.76 10.18 -18.33
N TYR A 139 1.73 10.14 -16.99
CA TYR A 139 2.81 9.65 -16.14
C TYR A 139 2.64 8.19 -15.71
N TRP A 140 1.66 7.48 -16.25
CA TRP A 140 1.47 6.06 -15.99
C TRP A 140 2.38 5.21 -16.87
N ASN A 141 2.74 4.03 -16.37
CA ASN A 141 3.57 3.07 -17.08
C ASN A 141 2.88 2.54 -18.36
N GLU A 142 3.67 1.89 -19.23
CA GLU A 142 3.21 1.39 -20.52
C GLU A 142 2.04 0.39 -20.40
N GLU A 143 2.07 -0.51 -19.42
CA GLU A 143 0.99 -1.48 -19.19
C GLU A 143 -0.34 -0.77 -18.91
N ALA A 144 -0.29 0.28 -18.09
CA ALA A 144 -1.46 1.08 -17.77
C ALA A 144 -1.94 1.89 -18.99
N GLN A 145 -1.05 2.39 -19.84
CA GLN A 145 -1.42 3.02 -21.11
C GLN A 145 -2.16 2.05 -22.04
N VAL A 146 -1.64 0.83 -22.20
CA VAL A 146 -2.29 -0.22 -23.01
C VAL A 146 -3.69 -0.53 -22.46
N ARG A 147 -3.82 -0.61 -21.14
CA ARG A 147 -5.11 -0.85 -20.47
C ARG A 147 -6.12 0.27 -20.76
N LEU A 148 -5.69 1.54 -20.68
CA LEU A 148 -6.52 2.69 -21.06
C LEU A 148 -6.91 2.65 -22.55
N GLY A 149 -5.98 2.25 -23.43
CA GLY A 149 -6.23 2.07 -24.87
C GLY A 149 -7.30 1.04 -25.21
N HIS A 150 -7.49 0.03 -24.34
CA HIS A 150 -8.60 -0.93 -24.43
C HIS A 150 -9.93 -0.42 -23.84
N GLY A 151 -10.01 0.85 -23.46
CA GLY A 151 -11.22 1.47 -22.89
C GLY A 151 -11.47 1.13 -21.41
N ARG A 152 -10.51 0.51 -20.73
CA ARG A 152 -10.62 0.21 -19.29
C ARG A 152 -10.30 1.45 -18.46
N ASN A 153 -10.97 1.61 -17.33
CA ASN A 153 -10.85 2.76 -16.44
C ASN A 153 -10.55 2.33 -15.00
N PRO A 154 -9.30 1.92 -14.69
CA PRO A 154 -8.97 1.28 -13.41
C PRO A 154 -9.18 2.15 -12.17
N LEU A 155 -9.25 3.48 -12.32
CA LEU A 155 -9.54 4.43 -11.25
C LEU A 155 -10.95 5.06 -11.34
N HIS A 156 -11.80 4.58 -12.24
CA HIS A 156 -13.17 5.04 -12.46
C HIS A 156 -14.00 3.96 -13.18
N PHE A 157 -14.17 2.81 -12.54
CA PHE A 157 -14.94 1.68 -13.07
C PHE A 157 -16.37 1.66 -12.51
N GLU A 158 -17.26 0.91 -13.16
CA GLU A 158 -18.71 0.93 -12.91
C GLU A 158 -19.09 0.61 -11.46
N GLN A 159 -18.39 -0.34 -10.84
CA GLN A 159 -18.63 -0.76 -9.46
C GLN A 159 -18.09 0.21 -8.40
N LEU A 160 -17.31 1.24 -8.80
CA LEU A 160 -16.69 2.18 -7.87
C LEU A 160 -17.68 3.24 -7.40
N ILE A 161 -17.99 3.22 -6.11
CA ILE A 161 -18.87 4.19 -5.44
C ILE A 161 -18.02 5.07 -4.53
N THR A 162 -17.98 6.37 -4.79
CA THR A 162 -17.26 7.33 -3.93
C THR A 162 -18.21 7.98 -2.92
N ILE A 163 -17.82 7.99 -1.64
CA ILE A 163 -18.58 8.64 -0.58
C ILE A 163 -17.88 9.92 -0.15
N ASP A 164 -18.49 11.07 -0.41
CA ASP A 164 -17.87 12.37 -0.12
C ASP A 164 -18.47 13.03 1.14
N SER A 165 -19.76 12.88 1.39
CA SER A 165 -20.41 13.50 2.55
C SER A 165 -20.37 12.65 3.83
N HIS A 166 -20.36 13.30 4.99
CA HIS A 166 -20.45 12.61 6.28
C HIS A 166 -21.79 11.87 6.47
N ALA A 167 -22.89 12.44 5.97
CA ALA A 167 -24.21 11.81 6.06
C ALA A 167 -24.26 10.49 5.29
N GLN A 168 -23.76 10.46 4.05
CA GLN A 168 -23.66 9.24 3.26
C GLN A 168 -22.73 8.22 3.89
N HIS A 169 -21.62 8.67 4.49
CA HIS A 169 -20.71 7.78 5.24
C HIS A 169 -21.45 7.06 6.37
N LEU A 170 -22.18 7.78 7.24
CA LEU A 170 -22.94 7.16 8.33
C LEU A 170 -24.04 6.23 7.82
N GLN A 171 -24.74 6.61 6.74
CA GLN A 171 -25.73 5.76 6.09
C GLN A 171 -25.11 4.47 5.57
N THR A 172 -23.96 4.56 4.92
CA THR A 172 -23.23 3.42 4.36
C THR A 172 -22.77 2.46 5.46
N VAL A 173 -22.15 2.99 6.52
CA VAL A 173 -21.73 2.20 7.69
C VAL A 173 -22.93 1.44 8.29
N ASN A 174 -24.04 2.15 8.56
CA ASN A 174 -25.23 1.55 9.16
C ASN A 174 -25.88 0.50 8.24
N TYR A 175 -25.98 0.80 6.94
CA TYR A 175 -26.55 -0.12 5.96
C TYR A 175 -25.75 -1.41 5.87
N LEU A 176 -24.43 -1.33 5.71
CA LEU A 176 -23.56 -2.50 5.56
C LEU A 176 -23.53 -3.33 6.86
N ALA A 177 -23.45 -2.68 8.03
CA ALA A 177 -23.40 -3.39 9.31
C ALA A 177 -24.73 -4.10 9.63
N SER A 178 -25.87 -3.48 9.29
CA SER A 178 -27.19 -4.07 9.57
C SER A 178 -27.56 -5.19 8.58
N THR A 179 -27.19 -5.04 7.31
CA THR A 179 -27.58 -6.00 6.26
C THR A 179 -26.57 -7.13 6.07
N GLY A 180 -25.30 -6.93 6.44
CA GLY A 180 -24.24 -7.86 6.08
C GLY A 180 -23.98 -7.88 4.57
N ARG A 181 -24.36 -6.86 3.80
CA ARG A 181 -24.21 -6.92 2.34
C ARG A 181 -22.75 -7.12 1.92
N PRO A 182 -22.45 -8.09 1.04
CA PRO A 182 -21.13 -8.24 0.46
C PRO A 182 -20.70 -6.99 -0.31
N ALA A 183 -19.57 -6.43 0.07
CA ALA A 183 -19.01 -5.20 -0.49
C ALA A 183 -17.51 -5.13 -0.18
N ILE A 184 -16.77 -4.35 -0.95
CA ILE A 184 -15.39 -3.98 -0.65
C ILE A 184 -15.40 -2.50 -0.24
N VAL A 185 -14.93 -2.17 0.96
CA VAL A 185 -14.84 -0.78 1.43
C VAL A 185 -13.37 -0.41 1.63
N ILE A 186 -12.89 0.54 0.84
CA ILE A 186 -11.60 1.18 1.06
C ILE A 186 -11.86 2.50 1.79
N ALA A 187 -11.49 2.60 3.06
CA ALA A 187 -11.76 3.78 3.87
C ALA A 187 -10.47 4.44 4.36
N GLY A 188 -10.52 5.77 4.45
CA GLY A 188 -9.38 6.57 4.90
C GLY A 188 -9.01 6.27 6.36
N GLY A 189 -7.72 6.07 6.60
CA GLY A 189 -7.14 5.80 7.93
C GLY A 189 -6.26 4.55 7.95
N GLY A 190 -5.17 4.53 7.19
CA GLY A 190 -4.40 3.30 6.91
C GLY A 190 -3.85 2.54 8.12
N MET A 191 -3.72 3.18 9.28
CA MET A 191 -3.32 2.55 10.54
C MET A 191 -4.42 2.48 11.61
N CYS A 192 -5.66 2.79 11.21
CA CYS A 192 -6.85 2.79 12.05
C CYS A 192 -6.82 3.75 13.26
N SER A 193 -5.87 4.69 13.32
CA SER A 193 -5.80 5.69 14.40
C SER A 193 -6.85 6.80 14.27
N SER A 194 -7.37 7.02 13.06
CA SER A 194 -8.35 8.07 12.75
C SER A 194 -8.98 7.79 11.38
N GLY A 195 -9.87 8.69 10.95
CA GLY A 195 -10.49 8.62 9.64
C GLY A 195 -11.75 7.75 9.62
N ARG A 196 -12.35 7.63 8.44
CA ARG A 196 -13.66 7.00 8.26
C ARG A 196 -13.66 5.50 8.55
N ILE A 197 -12.51 4.83 8.44
CA ILE A 197 -12.38 3.42 8.76
C ILE A 197 -12.76 3.11 10.21
N VAL A 198 -12.53 4.03 11.14
CA VAL A 198 -12.82 3.82 12.57
C VAL A 198 -14.31 3.55 12.80
N ASN A 199 -15.20 4.25 12.09
CA ASN A 199 -16.65 4.04 12.20
C ASN A 199 -17.09 2.67 11.68
N TYR A 200 -16.46 2.18 10.61
CA TYR A 200 -16.69 0.81 10.13
C TYR A 200 -16.23 -0.21 11.17
N LEU A 201 -14.99 -0.09 11.67
CA LEU A 201 -14.43 -1.01 12.65
C LEU A 201 -15.29 -1.07 13.92
N LYS A 202 -15.71 0.06 14.47
CA LYS A 202 -16.58 0.09 15.67
C LYS A 202 -17.89 -0.67 15.47
N ARG A 203 -18.45 -0.66 14.26
CA ARG A 203 -19.73 -1.34 13.95
C ARG A 203 -19.60 -2.78 13.48
N MET A 204 -18.46 -3.17 12.93
CA MET A 204 -18.33 -4.43 12.18
C MET A 204 -17.29 -5.38 12.75
N LEU A 205 -16.33 -4.92 13.57
CA LEU A 205 -15.20 -5.74 14.01
C LEU A 205 -15.62 -6.90 14.93
N ALA A 206 -16.74 -6.76 15.64
CA ALA A 206 -17.30 -7.78 16.53
C ALA A 206 -18.19 -8.82 15.83
N ASP A 207 -18.36 -8.73 14.50
CA ASP A 207 -19.18 -9.63 13.70
C ASP A 207 -18.29 -10.48 12.78
N GLN A 208 -18.48 -11.81 12.83
CA GLN A 208 -17.67 -12.77 12.08
C GLN A 208 -17.93 -12.77 10.57
N ARG A 209 -19.06 -12.20 10.12
CA ARG A 209 -19.36 -12.05 8.68
C ARG A 209 -18.42 -11.08 7.99
N HIS A 210 -17.86 -10.15 8.75
CA HIS A 210 -17.01 -9.09 8.22
C HIS A 210 -15.54 -9.48 8.24
N ASN A 211 -14.78 -8.84 7.37
CA ASN A 211 -13.35 -9.05 7.25
C ASN A 211 -12.60 -7.72 7.21
N VAL A 212 -11.39 -7.70 7.76
CA VAL A 212 -10.45 -6.57 7.66
C VAL A 212 -9.16 -7.05 7.01
N LEU A 213 -8.77 -6.38 5.92
CA LEU A 213 -7.54 -6.65 5.19
C LEU A 213 -6.57 -5.48 5.33
N PHE A 214 -5.42 -5.74 5.95
CA PHE A 214 -4.32 -4.79 6.04
C PHE A 214 -3.35 -4.97 4.87
N THR A 215 -3.10 -3.92 4.10
CA THR A 215 -2.21 -3.94 2.92
C THR A 215 -0.99 -3.02 3.08
N GLY A 216 -0.68 -2.64 4.33
CA GLY A 216 0.37 -1.68 4.64
C GLY A 216 0.88 -1.87 6.06
N TYR A 217 2.06 -1.28 6.32
CA TYR A 217 2.69 -1.36 7.63
C TYR A 217 1.82 -0.73 8.73
N GLN A 218 1.72 -1.41 9.86
CA GLN A 218 1.01 -0.96 11.04
C GLN A 218 2.03 -0.62 12.13
N ALA A 219 2.21 0.67 12.41
CA ALA A 219 3.18 1.12 13.40
C ALA A 219 2.81 0.65 14.82
N LYS A 220 3.82 0.34 15.63
CA LYS A 220 3.61 -0.07 17.02
C LYS A 220 2.83 1.02 17.77
N GLY A 221 1.80 0.61 18.51
CA GLY A 221 0.94 1.51 19.28
C GLY A 221 -0.27 2.04 18.49
N THR A 222 -0.40 1.73 17.20
CA THR A 222 -1.61 2.04 16.44
C THR A 222 -2.73 1.00 16.69
N PRO A 223 -4.02 1.37 16.54
CA PRO A 223 -5.10 0.40 16.63
C PRO A 223 -5.00 -0.72 15.59
N GLY A 224 -4.52 -0.44 14.38
CA GLY A 224 -4.32 -1.47 13.37
C GLY A 224 -3.29 -2.53 13.79
N ALA A 225 -2.19 -2.13 14.42
CA ALA A 225 -1.21 -3.07 14.99
C ALA A 225 -1.80 -3.88 16.16
N ALA A 226 -2.66 -3.27 16.97
CA ALA A 226 -3.37 -3.97 18.05
C ALA A 226 -4.35 -5.02 17.49
N ILE A 227 -5.13 -4.66 16.46
CA ILE A 227 -6.05 -5.59 15.78
C ILE A 227 -5.27 -6.81 15.26
N GLN A 228 -4.19 -6.59 14.50
CA GLN A 228 -3.36 -7.69 13.99
C GLN A 228 -2.81 -8.59 15.10
N LYS A 229 -2.40 -8.00 16.22
CA LYS A 229 -1.83 -8.74 17.35
C LYS A 229 -2.86 -9.58 18.11
N TYR A 230 -4.04 -9.02 18.35
CA TYR A 230 -5.04 -9.61 19.25
C TYR A 230 -6.11 -10.46 18.54
N ALA A 231 -6.23 -10.34 17.21
CA ALA A 231 -7.18 -11.13 16.42
C ALA A 231 -7.03 -12.64 16.58
N PRO A 232 -5.81 -13.25 16.54
CA PRO A 232 -5.68 -14.71 16.65
C PRO A 232 -6.16 -15.29 17.97
N SER A 233 -6.22 -14.47 19.02
CA SER A 233 -6.71 -14.84 20.35
C SER A 233 -8.15 -14.41 20.64
N GLY A 234 -8.88 -13.87 19.65
CA GLY A 234 -10.23 -13.32 19.85
C GLY A 234 -10.26 -12.15 20.83
N GLY A 235 -9.24 -11.29 20.79
CA GLY A 235 -9.06 -10.19 21.73
C GLY A 235 -9.92 -8.97 21.39
N PHE A 236 -9.47 -7.80 21.85
CA PHE A 236 -10.15 -6.53 21.62
C PHE A 236 -9.15 -5.44 21.23
N VAL A 237 -9.70 -4.36 20.68
CA VAL A 237 -8.99 -3.09 20.46
C VAL A 237 -9.82 -1.95 21.04
N GLU A 238 -9.17 -0.89 21.49
CA GLU A 238 -9.84 0.34 21.89
C GLU A 238 -9.84 1.33 20.72
N LEU A 239 -11.02 1.82 20.35
CA LEU A 239 -11.22 2.79 19.28
C LEU A 239 -12.03 3.96 19.84
N GLU A 240 -11.41 5.14 19.94
CA GLU A 240 -12.03 6.36 20.49
C GLU A 240 -12.68 6.15 21.89
N GLY A 241 -12.01 5.38 22.76
CA GLY A 241 -12.50 5.08 24.11
C GLY A 241 -13.54 3.96 24.18
N GLU A 242 -13.91 3.36 23.05
CA GLU A 242 -14.82 2.20 22.99
C GLU A 242 -14.02 0.90 22.81
N ARG A 243 -14.36 -0.12 23.60
CA ARG A 243 -13.77 -1.45 23.51
C ARG A 243 -14.51 -2.29 22.47
N CYS A 244 -13.85 -2.60 21.36
CA CYS A 244 -14.40 -3.41 20.27
C CYS A 244 -13.78 -4.81 20.27
N MET A 245 -14.62 -5.85 20.35
CA MET A 245 -14.16 -7.24 20.20
C MET A 245 -13.74 -7.53 18.76
N ILE A 246 -12.74 -8.39 18.58
CA ILE A 246 -12.20 -8.77 17.27
C ILE A 246 -12.70 -10.18 16.95
N HIS A 247 -13.84 -10.25 16.27
CA HIS A 247 -14.40 -11.50 15.75
C HIS A 247 -14.36 -11.56 14.22
N ALA A 248 -14.34 -10.41 13.54
CA ALA A 248 -14.15 -10.32 12.10
C ALA A 248 -12.86 -11.03 11.67
N GLY A 249 -12.86 -11.62 10.47
CA GLY A 249 -11.66 -12.22 9.88
C GLY A 249 -10.59 -11.17 9.62
N ILE A 250 -9.38 -11.37 10.14
CA ILE A 250 -8.26 -10.42 9.97
C ILE A 250 -7.19 -11.05 9.09
N SER A 251 -6.87 -10.37 8.00
CA SER A 251 -5.81 -10.77 7.07
C SER A 251 -4.83 -9.64 6.82
N THR A 252 -3.60 -9.99 6.42
CA THR A 252 -2.56 -9.02 6.07
C THR A 252 -1.88 -9.48 4.79
N LEU A 253 -1.72 -8.56 3.84
CA LEU A 253 -1.02 -8.80 2.59
C LEU A 253 0.22 -7.91 2.51
N GLY A 254 1.39 -8.54 2.44
CA GLY A 254 2.64 -7.88 2.06
C GLY A 254 2.74 -7.63 0.55
N GLY A 255 3.84 -7.01 0.12
CA GLY A 255 4.09 -6.72 -1.31
C GLY A 255 3.32 -5.52 -1.87
N TYR A 256 2.52 -4.87 -1.02
CA TYR A 256 1.80 -3.67 -1.39
C TYR A 256 2.63 -2.41 -1.10
N SER A 257 3.51 -2.35 -0.08
CA SER A 257 4.25 -1.14 0.33
C SER A 257 4.68 -0.19 -0.81
N ALA A 258 4.44 1.11 -0.62
CA ALA A 258 4.72 2.14 -1.61
C ALA A 258 6.20 2.49 -1.72
N HIS A 259 7.02 2.15 -0.72
CA HIS A 259 8.46 2.45 -0.70
C HIS A 259 9.28 1.28 -1.24
N ALA A 260 10.43 1.60 -1.83
CA ALA A 260 11.51 0.66 -2.16
C ALA A 260 11.92 -0.18 -0.93
N ASP A 261 12.13 -1.49 -1.11
CA ASP A 261 12.79 -2.29 -0.07
C ASP A 261 14.32 -2.17 -0.11
N GLN A 262 15.00 -2.90 0.77
CA GLN A 262 16.46 -2.91 0.82
C GLN A 262 17.10 -3.25 -0.53
N VAL A 263 16.58 -4.23 -1.29
CA VAL A 263 17.15 -4.61 -2.59
C VAL A 263 16.89 -3.52 -3.62
N ASP A 264 15.69 -2.94 -3.65
CA ASP A 264 15.36 -1.82 -4.52
C ASP A 264 16.27 -0.60 -4.26
N LEU A 265 16.55 -0.28 -2.99
CA LEU A 265 17.45 0.80 -2.59
C LEU A 265 18.90 0.54 -3.02
N LEU A 266 19.38 -0.71 -2.89
CA LEU A 266 20.70 -1.11 -3.39
C LEU A 266 20.77 -1.04 -4.91
N ASN A 267 19.70 -1.46 -5.61
CA ASN A 267 19.59 -1.39 -7.06
C ASN A 267 19.55 0.05 -7.56
N PHE A 268 18.91 0.96 -6.82
CA PHE A 268 18.91 2.38 -7.15
C PHE A 268 20.33 2.96 -7.15
N VAL A 269 21.18 2.52 -6.21
CA VAL A 269 22.61 2.91 -6.18
C VAL A 269 23.40 2.22 -7.28
N SER A 270 23.23 0.90 -7.44
CA SER A 270 24.03 0.13 -8.40
C SER A 270 23.68 0.40 -9.86
N GLY A 271 22.47 0.91 -10.12
CA GLY A 271 22.01 1.35 -11.43
C GLY A 271 22.60 2.67 -11.91
N MET A 272 23.32 3.41 -11.07
CA MET A 272 24.05 4.60 -11.51
C MET A 272 25.28 4.19 -12.32
N SER A 273 25.59 4.94 -13.38
CA SER A 273 26.80 4.70 -14.18
C SER A 273 28.06 5.05 -13.38
N GLU A 274 28.01 6.15 -12.62
CA GLU A 274 29.03 6.54 -11.66
C GLU A 274 28.44 6.54 -10.26
N TRP A 275 28.98 5.67 -9.41
CA TRP A 275 28.49 5.45 -8.04
C TRP A 275 28.93 6.58 -7.10
N PRO A 276 28.10 6.98 -6.13
CA PRO A 276 28.44 8.02 -5.18
C PRO A 276 29.59 7.63 -4.26
N GLU A 277 30.49 8.59 -4.01
CA GLU A 277 31.56 8.44 -3.03
C GLU A 277 31.06 8.63 -1.60
N GLU A 278 29.91 9.29 -1.43
CA GLU A 278 29.28 9.57 -0.13
C GLU A 278 27.77 9.29 -0.18
N ILE A 279 27.26 8.49 0.77
CA ILE A 279 25.83 8.21 0.93
C ILE A 279 25.37 8.60 2.33
N ARG A 280 24.33 9.43 2.42
CA ARG A 280 23.70 9.88 3.67
C ARG A 280 22.34 9.24 3.82
N LEU A 281 22.16 8.39 4.84
CA LEU A 281 20.90 7.68 5.06
C LEU A 281 19.92 8.48 5.91
N VAL A 282 18.77 8.82 5.34
CA VAL A 282 17.70 9.61 5.97
C VAL A 282 16.37 8.87 5.93
N HIS A 283 15.32 9.42 6.53
CA HIS A 283 13.95 8.92 6.43
C HIS A 283 13.81 7.41 6.72
N GLY A 284 14.15 7.00 7.95
CA GLY A 284 14.06 5.63 8.43
C GLY A 284 14.49 5.51 9.89
N GLU A 285 13.99 4.49 10.59
CA GLU A 285 14.39 4.23 11.97
C GLU A 285 15.88 3.87 12.06
N VAL A 286 16.50 4.07 13.22
CA VAL A 286 17.94 3.79 13.42
C VAL A 286 18.33 2.35 13.02
N PRO A 287 17.55 1.29 13.36
CA PRO A 287 17.87 -0.06 12.91
C PRO A 287 17.85 -0.21 11.39
N ALA A 288 16.85 0.36 10.70
CA ALA A 288 16.73 0.32 9.24
C ALA A 288 17.92 0.99 8.55
N ARG A 289 18.33 2.17 9.03
CA ARG A 289 19.52 2.87 8.53
C ARG A 289 20.80 2.07 8.73
N LYS A 290 20.99 1.48 9.91
CA LYS A 290 22.17 0.64 10.20
C LYS A 290 22.19 -0.64 9.38
N ALA A 291 21.04 -1.23 9.08
CA ALA A 291 20.95 -2.39 8.21
C ALA A 291 21.34 -2.03 6.77
N LEU A 292 20.73 -0.99 6.20
CA LEU A 292 21.04 -0.55 4.84
C LEU A 292 22.50 -0.11 4.68
N ALA A 293 23.07 0.58 5.67
CA ALA A 293 24.48 0.97 5.64
C ALA A 293 25.43 -0.24 5.51
N ARG A 294 25.13 -1.34 6.21
CA ARG A 294 25.93 -2.57 6.12
C ARG A 294 25.85 -3.19 4.74
N GLU A 295 24.65 -3.24 4.16
CA GLU A 295 24.46 -3.78 2.80
C GLU A 295 25.12 -2.91 1.73
N LEU A 296 25.04 -1.57 1.84
CA LEU A 296 25.75 -0.67 0.93
C LEU A 296 27.26 -0.88 1.01
N LEU A 297 27.84 -0.95 2.21
CA LEU A 297 29.27 -1.23 2.37
C LEU A 297 29.65 -2.60 1.78
N SER A 298 28.80 -3.61 1.91
CA SER A 298 28.98 -4.93 1.31
C SER A 298 28.97 -4.85 -0.22
N LEU A 299 27.98 -4.17 -0.79
CA LEU A 299 27.82 -3.95 -2.23
C LEU A 299 29.05 -3.25 -2.84
N TYR A 300 29.56 -2.20 -2.20
CA TYR A 300 30.75 -1.47 -2.68
C TYR A 300 32.01 -2.34 -2.61
N ARG A 301 32.21 -3.09 -1.52
CA ARG A 301 33.34 -4.02 -1.40
C ARG A 301 33.31 -5.09 -2.48
N ALA A 302 32.13 -5.65 -2.77
CA ALA A 302 31.97 -6.66 -3.82
C ALA A 302 32.36 -6.13 -5.23
N GLN A 303 32.25 -4.82 -5.45
CA GLN A 303 32.62 -4.16 -6.71
C GLN A 303 34.01 -3.49 -6.66
N ASN A 304 34.81 -3.74 -5.63
CA ASN A 304 36.11 -3.08 -5.39
C ASN A 304 36.03 -1.53 -5.41
N ARG A 305 34.94 -0.98 -4.87
CA ARG A 305 34.71 0.47 -4.72
C ARG A 305 34.76 0.88 -3.25
N VAL A 306 34.97 2.16 -3.01
CA VAL A 306 34.96 2.76 -1.67
C VAL A 306 33.80 3.75 -1.58
N VAL A 307 33.15 3.81 -0.42
CA VAL A 307 32.08 4.76 -0.11
C VAL A 307 32.14 5.16 1.35
N ASP A 308 31.81 6.41 1.60
CA ASP A 308 31.56 6.96 2.93
C ASP A 308 30.04 6.92 3.21
N VAL A 309 29.59 6.03 4.10
CA VAL A 309 28.17 5.89 4.45
C VAL A 309 27.90 6.53 5.81
N LEU A 310 27.15 7.63 5.81
CA LEU A 310 26.78 8.38 7.00
C LEU A 310 25.38 7.97 7.48
N VAL A 311 25.29 7.60 8.76
CA VAL A 311 24.02 7.30 9.46
C VAL A 311 23.81 8.36 10.54
N PRO A 312 23.09 9.47 10.25
CA PRO A 312 22.96 10.57 11.19
C PRO A 312 22.13 10.15 12.40
N THR A 313 22.66 10.29 13.62
CA THR A 313 21.91 9.94 14.85
C THR A 313 20.99 11.05 15.37
N GLY A 314 20.97 12.20 14.69
CA GLY A 314 20.16 13.38 15.05
C GLY A 314 20.96 14.40 15.88
N ALA A 315 20.85 15.67 15.48
CA ALA A 315 21.43 16.90 16.04
C ALA A 315 22.90 17.28 15.73
N GLU A 316 23.67 16.47 15.00
CA GLU A 316 25.00 16.90 14.55
C GLU A 316 24.98 17.40 13.09
N PRO A 317 25.57 18.59 12.81
CA PRO A 317 25.80 19.03 11.44
C PRO A 317 26.60 17.97 10.67
N LEU A 318 26.15 17.63 9.47
CA LEU A 318 26.89 16.76 8.55
C LEU A 318 28.05 17.54 7.90
N THR A 319 28.99 17.99 8.72
CA THR A 319 30.22 18.65 8.29
C THR A 319 31.36 17.65 8.32
N ARG A 320 32.08 17.50 7.20
CA ARG A 320 33.41 16.88 7.21
C ARG A 320 34.39 17.83 7.90
N SER A 321 35.24 17.29 8.76
CA SER A 321 36.54 17.86 9.13
C SER A 321 37.49 17.87 7.94
#